data_AF-A0A2S8J225-F1
#
_entry.id   AF-A0A2S8J225-F1
#
_cell.length_a   1.000
_cell.length_b   1.000
_cell.length_c   1.000
_cell.angle_alpha   90.00
_cell.angle_beta   90.00
_cell.angle_gamma   90.00
#
_symmetry.space_group_name_H-M   'P 1'
#
loop_
_entity.id
_entity.type
_entity.pdbx_description
1 polymer ?
#
loop_
_entity_poly.entity_id
_entity_poly.type
_entity_poly.pdbx_seq_one_letter_code
_entity_poly.pdbx_strand_id
1 'polypeptide(L)'
;MAFPVQTLTQLRPILVGFRKSAGLTQAQLAARLGVTQQSYAQLEANPSAVSIERLFKVLNTLGVRMTLGLGAQDDSAESAQPDADADTDAGSAARKPAAKKRIPDPAHGATAAKARTKATSGAARKRPATAAPGKPRTSKREDW
;
A
#
# COMPACT_ATOMS: atom_id res chain seq x y z
N MET A 1 7.87 13.61 18.92
CA MET A 1 7.84 13.91 17.48
C MET A 1 6.54 13.36 16.91
N ALA A 2 5.88 14.08 16.00
CA ALA A 2 4.62 13.65 15.38
C ALA A 2 4.88 13.18 13.95
N PHE A 3 4.20 12.10 13.54
CA PHE A 3 4.31 11.52 12.20
C PHE A 3 2.92 11.58 11.55
N PRO A 4 2.60 12.63 10.79
CA PRO A 4 1.30 12.74 10.14
C PRO A 4 1.16 11.64 9.09
N VAL A 5 0.00 10.98 9.08
CA VAL A 5 -0.36 9.96 8.09
C VAL A 5 -1.46 10.53 7.22
N GLN A 6 -1.12 10.88 5.99
CA GLN A 6 -2.05 11.35 4.96
C GLN A 6 -2.48 10.21 4.02
N THR A 7 -1.62 9.20 3.83
CA THR A 7 -1.89 8.06 2.94
C THR A 7 -1.50 6.74 3.59
N LEU A 8 -2.16 5.66 3.16
CA LEU A 8 -1.91 4.32 3.70
C LEU A 8 -0.49 3.80 3.42
N THR A 9 0.15 4.24 2.33
CA THR A 9 1.51 3.83 1.97
C THR A 9 2.55 4.35 2.96
N GLN A 10 2.24 5.42 3.70
CA GLN A 10 3.11 5.97 4.75
C GLN A 10 3.17 5.09 6.00
N LEU A 11 2.16 4.23 6.23
CA LEU A 11 2.10 3.40 7.44
C LEU A 11 3.28 2.44 7.56
N ARG A 12 3.70 1.82 6.45
CA ARG A 12 4.79 0.84 6.47
C ARG A 12 6.13 1.45 6.94
N PRO A 13 6.68 2.50 6.30
CA PRO A 13 7.95 3.07 6.75
C PRO A 13 7.86 3.63 8.18
N ILE A 14 6.70 4.14 8.60
CA ILE A 14 6.48 4.60 9.99
C ILE A 14 6.58 3.43 10.98
N LEU A 15 5.88 2.31 10.73
CA LEU A 15 5.94 1.13 11.60
C LEU A 15 7.35 0.53 11.67
N VAL A 16 8.04 0.43 10.53
CA VAL A 16 9.43 -0.02 10.46
C VAL A 16 10.34 0.89 11.30
N GLY A 17 10.15 2.21 11.16
CA GLY A 17 10.91 3.22 11.90
C GLY A 17 10.74 3.08 13.42
N PHE A 18 9.50 2.97 13.90
CA PHE A 18 9.23 2.77 15.33
C PHE A 18 9.76 1.45 15.86
N ARG A 19 9.66 0.36 15.08
CA ARG A 19 10.24 -0.92 15.47
C ARG A 19 11.75 -0.81 15.66
N LYS A 20 12.44 -0.17 14.70
CA LYS A 20 13.89 0.04 14.75
C LYS A 20 14.29 0.98 15.88
N SER A 21 13.55 2.06 16.13
CA SER A 21 13.83 2.97 17.25
C SER A 21 13.61 2.32 18.60
N ALA A 22 12.72 1.32 18.69
CA ALA A 22 12.54 0.48 19.87
C ALA A 22 13.63 -0.62 20.01
N GLY A 23 14.57 -0.73 19.07
CA GLY A 23 15.63 -1.74 19.08
C GLY A 23 15.12 -3.18 18.89
N LEU A 24 13.91 -3.35 18.32
CA LEU A 24 13.28 -4.66 18.17
C LEU A 24 13.50 -5.25 16.78
N THR A 25 13.85 -6.52 16.71
CA THR A 25 13.76 -7.29 15.47
C THR A 25 12.30 -7.66 15.19
N GLN A 26 12.03 -8.04 13.94
CA GLN A 26 10.70 -8.48 13.52
C GLN A 26 10.23 -9.72 14.32
N ALA A 27 11.16 -10.63 14.64
CA ALA A 27 10.88 -11.80 15.47
C ALA A 27 10.57 -11.43 16.93
N GLN A 28 11.31 -10.50 17.51
CA GLN A 28 11.09 -10.06 18.89
C GLN A 28 9.73 -9.38 19.06
N LEU A 29 9.34 -8.52 18.11
CA LEU A 29 8.04 -7.87 18.17
C LEU A 29 6.89 -8.88 17.94
N ALA A 30 7.07 -9.82 17.01
CA ALA A 30 6.12 -10.90 16.83
C ALA A 30 5.93 -11.73 18.12
N ALA A 31 7.02 -12.06 18.81
CA ALA A 31 6.97 -12.77 20.08
C ALA A 31 6.20 -12.00 21.16
N ARG A 32 6.41 -10.67 21.27
CA ARG A 32 5.64 -9.82 22.20
C ARG A 32 4.15 -9.75 21.86
N LEU A 33 3.81 -9.86 20.58
CA LEU A 33 2.43 -9.89 20.09
C LEU A 33 1.78 -11.27 20.19
N GLY A 34 2.53 -12.31 20.58
CA GLY A 34 2.04 -13.70 20.59
C GLY A 34 1.73 -14.26 19.20
N VAL A 35 2.42 -13.78 18.16
CA VAL A 35 2.24 -14.22 16.77
C VAL A 35 3.55 -14.74 16.17
N THR A 36 3.46 -15.44 15.04
CA THR A 36 4.67 -15.88 14.32
C THR A 36 5.38 -14.69 13.65
N GLN A 37 6.71 -14.79 13.49
CA GLN A 37 7.50 -13.78 12.77
C GLN A 37 6.95 -13.53 11.36
N GLN A 38 6.56 -14.59 10.64
CA GLN A 38 5.98 -14.49 9.30
C GLN A 38 4.65 -13.73 9.31
N SER A 39 3.81 -13.94 10.33
CA SER A 39 2.55 -13.21 10.46
C SER A 39 2.78 -11.72 10.71
N TYR A 40 3.80 -11.37 11.51
CA TYR A 40 4.20 -9.97 11.69
C TYR A 40 4.87 -9.40 10.43
N ALA A 41 5.64 -10.20 9.68
CA ALA A 41 6.23 -9.81 8.39
C ALA A 41 5.18 -9.33 7.40
N GLN A 42 4.10 -10.11 7.26
CA GLN A 42 3.02 -9.80 6.34
C GLN A 42 2.30 -8.52 6.76
N LEU A 43 2.14 -8.31 8.07
CA LEU A 43 1.57 -7.08 8.62
C LEU A 43 2.47 -5.87 8.34
N GLU A 44 3.78 -5.96 8.59
CA GLU A 44 4.73 -4.86 8.34
C GLU A 44 4.84 -4.56 6.84
N ALA A 45 4.73 -5.58 5.97
CA ALA A 45 4.77 -5.42 4.53
C ALA A 45 3.52 -4.74 3.94
N ASN A 46 2.33 -5.02 4.50
CA ASN A 46 1.05 -4.46 4.06
C ASN A 46 0.14 -4.11 5.26
N PRO A 47 0.41 -2.99 5.97
CA PRO A 47 -0.36 -2.59 7.14
C PRO A 47 -1.77 -2.10 6.80
N SER A 48 -2.05 -1.73 5.55
CA SER A 48 -3.40 -1.36 5.11
C SER A 48 -4.38 -2.53 4.99
N ALA A 49 -3.87 -3.75 4.85
CA ALA A 49 -4.70 -4.96 4.71
C ALA A 49 -5.01 -5.63 6.06
N VAL A 50 -4.45 -5.15 7.17
CA VAL A 50 -4.74 -5.69 8.49
C VAL A 50 -5.88 -4.94 9.17
N SER A 51 -6.55 -5.59 10.13
CA SER A 51 -7.57 -4.91 10.92
C SER A 51 -6.96 -3.76 11.73
N ILE A 52 -7.76 -2.71 11.93
CA ILE A 52 -7.40 -1.57 12.77
C ILE A 52 -7.03 -2.05 14.18
N GLU A 53 -7.78 -2.98 14.76
CA GLU A 53 -7.47 -3.58 16.08
C GLU A 53 -6.04 -4.17 16.13
N ARG A 54 -5.64 -4.90 15.09
CA ARG A 54 -4.32 -5.50 15.03
C ARG A 54 -3.22 -4.45 14.85
N LEU A 55 -3.48 -3.41 14.06
CA LEU A 55 -2.59 -2.26 13.93
C LEU A 55 -2.40 -1.55 15.29
N PHE A 56 -3.48 -1.30 16.03
CA PHE A 56 -3.42 -0.70 17.36
C PHE A 56 -2.63 -1.54 18.36
N LYS A 57 -2.81 -2.87 18.35
CA LYS A 57 -2.00 -3.78 19.19
C LYS A 57 -0.50 -3.62 18.92
N VAL A 58 -0.10 -3.51 17.65
CA VAL A 58 1.31 -3.26 17.27
C VAL A 58 1.79 -1.91 17.79
N LEU A 59 1.02 -0.84 17.57
CA LEU A 59 1.38 0.50 18.04
C LEU A 59 1.55 0.55 19.57
N ASN A 60 0.61 -0.03 20.32
CA ASN A 60 0.68 -0.10 21.77
C ASN A 60 1.90 -0.90 22.25
N THR A 61 2.22 -2.01 21.59
CA THR A 61 3.40 -2.83 21.91
C THR A 61 4.71 -2.07 21.66
N LEU A 62 4.71 -1.17 20.69
CA LEU A 62 5.82 -0.26 20.37
C LEU A 62 5.83 1.01 21.23
N GLY A 63 4.86 1.20 22.13
CA GLY A 63 4.72 2.43 22.92
C GLY A 63 4.31 3.66 22.10
N VAL A 64 3.71 3.46 20.93
CA VAL A 64 3.30 4.52 20.00
C VAL A 64 1.83 4.86 20.22
N ARG A 65 1.54 6.14 20.40
CA ARG A 65 0.18 6.67 20.51
C ARG A 65 -0.30 7.18 19.15
N MET A 66 -1.50 6.79 18.73
CA MET A 66 -2.22 7.39 17.60
C MET A 66 -3.11 8.53 18.09
N THR A 67 -3.06 9.67 17.40
CA THR A 67 -3.90 10.84 17.68
C THR A 67 -4.66 11.22 16.41
N LEU A 68 -5.95 11.51 16.54
CA LEU A 68 -6.78 12.04 15.46
C LEU A 68 -6.98 13.53 15.70
N GLY A 69 -6.81 14.33 14.65
CA GLY A 69 -7.08 15.76 14.64
C GLY A 69 -7.88 16.11 13.39
N LEU A 70 -8.61 17.22 13.44
CA LEU A 70 -9.25 17.77 12.26
C LEU A 70 -8.14 18.24 11.30
N GLY A 71 -8.23 17.82 10.04
CA GLY A 71 -7.38 18.39 8.99
C GLY A 71 -7.87 19.79 8.67
N ALA A 72 -6.96 20.76 8.64
CA ALA A 72 -7.21 21.97 7.87
C ALA A 72 -7.26 21.51 6.41
N GLN A 73 -8.44 21.58 5.79
CA GLN A 73 -8.48 21.66 4.34
C GLN A 73 -7.74 22.96 4.04
N ASP A 74 -6.68 22.92 3.25
CA ASP A 74 -6.10 24.16 2.73
C ASP A 74 -7.18 24.80 1.85
N ASP A 75 -8.03 25.64 2.44
CA ASP A 75 -8.89 26.61 1.76
C ASP A 75 -8.03 27.70 1.10
N SER A 76 -6.91 27.30 0.50
CA SER A 76 -6.02 28.12 -0.32
C SER A 76 -6.49 28.07 -1.77
N ALA A 77 -7.75 28.44 -1.97
CA ALA A 77 -8.29 28.83 -3.27
C ALA A 77 -9.16 30.09 -3.18
N GLU A 78 -9.13 30.82 -2.05
CA GLU A 78 -9.86 32.06 -1.87
C GLU A 78 -8.87 33.22 -1.62
N SER A 79 -8.21 33.68 -2.69
CA SER A 79 -7.70 35.06 -2.87
C SER A 79 -6.92 35.18 -4.18
N ALA A 80 -7.52 34.71 -5.29
CA ALA A 80 -7.28 35.39 -6.55
C ALA A 80 -8.16 36.64 -6.53
N GLN A 81 -7.66 37.72 -5.92
CA GLN A 81 -8.23 39.04 -6.16
C GLN A 81 -8.15 39.28 -7.68
N PRO A 82 -9.27 39.55 -8.37
CA PRO A 82 -9.18 40.03 -9.73
C PRO A 82 -8.63 41.44 -9.64
N ASP A 83 -7.37 41.64 -10.04
CA ASP A 83 -6.87 42.96 -10.38
C ASP A 83 -7.73 43.48 -11.54
N ALA A 84 -8.69 44.32 -11.17
CA ALA A 84 -9.33 45.23 -12.09
C ALA A 84 -8.30 46.27 -12.55
N ASP A 85 -8.48 46.72 -13.79
CA ASP A 85 -7.83 47.86 -14.45
C ASP A 85 -6.54 47.57 -15.25
N ALA A 86 -6.74 47.05 -16.47
CA ALA A 86 -5.98 47.50 -17.64
C ALA A 86 -6.88 47.51 -18.89
N ASP A 87 -7.42 48.69 -19.18
CA ASP A 87 -8.23 49.04 -20.34
C ASP A 87 -7.38 49.01 -21.64
N THR A 88 -7.86 48.23 -22.61
CA THR A 88 -7.96 48.44 -24.07
C THR A 88 -6.81 49.14 -24.85
N ASP A 89 -6.28 48.46 -25.90
CA ASP A 89 -6.56 48.81 -27.31
C ASP A 89 -6.02 47.76 -28.32
N ALA A 90 -6.50 47.86 -29.55
CA ALA A 90 -6.95 46.84 -30.46
C ALA A 90 -5.95 46.25 -31.49
N GLY A 91 -6.44 45.21 -32.16
CA GLY A 91 -6.03 44.75 -33.51
C GLY A 91 -5.45 43.33 -33.51
N SER A 92 -5.87 42.37 -34.34
CA SER A 92 -6.67 42.41 -35.56
C SER A 92 -7.05 40.96 -35.97
N ALA A 93 -8.24 40.84 -36.56
CA ALA A 93 -8.62 39.92 -37.64
C ALA A 93 -8.54 38.38 -37.46
N ALA A 94 -9.73 37.81 -37.25
CA ALA A 94 -10.39 36.83 -38.13
C ALA A 94 -9.60 35.62 -38.70
N ARG A 95 -10.09 34.40 -38.40
CA ARG A 95 -10.78 33.48 -39.35
C ARG A 95 -11.15 32.14 -38.68
N LYS A 96 -12.34 31.65 -39.03
CA LYS A 96 -12.95 30.36 -38.62
C LYS A 96 -12.75 29.31 -39.75
N PRO A 97 -13.19 28.04 -39.57
CA PRO A 97 -12.39 26.87 -39.20
C PRO A 97 -12.00 25.98 -40.40
N ALA A 98 -11.01 25.09 -40.23
CA ALA A 98 -10.75 24.01 -41.20
C ALA A 98 -10.37 22.70 -40.50
N ALA A 99 -10.94 21.62 -41.03
CA ALA A 99 -11.02 20.30 -40.46
C ALA A 99 -9.76 19.43 -40.66
N LYS A 100 -9.68 18.40 -39.80
CA LYS A 100 -9.11 17.04 -40.02
C LYS A 100 -7.66 16.93 -40.52
N LYS A 101 -6.79 16.34 -39.69
CA LYS A 101 -5.91 15.23 -40.12
C LYS A 101 -5.42 14.41 -38.92
N ARG A 102 -5.98 13.20 -38.77
CA ARG A 102 -5.34 11.87 -38.95
C ARG A 102 -4.40 11.48 -37.80
N ILE A 103 -4.98 10.70 -36.90
CA ILE A 103 -4.30 9.71 -36.05
C ILE A 103 -3.81 8.58 -36.97
N PRO A 104 -2.59 8.07 -36.77
CA PRO A 104 -2.41 6.63 -36.85
C PRO A 104 -1.73 6.05 -35.59
N ASP A 105 -1.99 4.76 -35.44
CA ASP A 105 -1.41 3.77 -34.51
C ASP A 105 -2.04 3.65 -33.11
N PRO A 106 -2.43 2.41 -32.74
CA PRO A 106 -1.42 1.40 -32.41
C PRO A 106 -1.66 0.00 -33.00
N ALA A 107 -0.65 -0.54 -33.67
CA ALA A 107 -0.48 -1.98 -33.84
C ALA A 107 0.08 -2.60 -32.54
N HIS A 108 -0.80 -3.05 -31.65
CA HIS A 108 -0.44 -4.04 -30.63
C HIS A 108 -0.34 -5.41 -31.27
N GLY A 109 0.86 -5.99 -31.18
CA GLY A 109 1.16 -7.34 -31.62
C GLY A 109 0.53 -8.43 -30.76
N ALA A 110 0.48 -9.60 -31.39
CA ALA A 110 0.54 -10.95 -30.83
C ALA A 110 -0.58 -11.37 -29.86
N THR A 111 -1.59 -12.06 -30.41
CA THR A 111 -2.34 -13.09 -29.67
C THR A 111 -2.19 -14.43 -30.38
N ALA A 112 -1.47 -15.34 -29.73
CA ALA A 112 -1.39 -16.76 -30.07
C ALA A 112 -2.02 -17.60 -28.94
N ALA A 113 -2.51 -18.78 -29.33
CA ALA A 113 -2.78 -19.98 -28.52
C ALA A 113 -4.17 -20.15 -27.83
N LYS A 114 -5.09 -20.67 -28.65
CA LYS A 114 -6.00 -21.84 -28.50
C LYS A 114 -5.87 -22.76 -27.25
N ALA A 115 -7.05 -23.18 -26.72
CA ALA A 115 -7.50 -24.54 -26.30
C ALA A 115 -8.21 -24.57 -24.91
N ARG A 116 -9.54 -24.81 -24.83
CA ARG A 116 -10.27 -26.09 -24.53
C ARG A 116 -9.95 -26.70 -23.14
N THR A 117 -10.82 -27.27 -22.30
CA THR A 117 -12.28 -27.56 -22.20
C THR A 117 -12.56 -28.20 -20.83
N LYS A 118 -13.67 -27.83 -20.18
CA LYS A 118 -14.71 -28.66 -19.49
C LYS A 118 -14.37 -29.68 -18.36
N ALA A 119 -14.85 -29.32 -17.15
CA ALA A 119 -15.78 -29.97 -16.19
C ALA A 119 -15.55 -31.33 -15.45
N THR A 120 -16.12 -31.34 -14.22
CA THR A 120 -16.55 -32.46 -13.34
C THR A 120 -15.41 -33.23 -12.65
N SER A 121 -15.49 -33.87 -11.48
CA SER A 121 -16.42 -34.09 -10.36
C SER A 121 -15.64 -35.00 -9.37
N GLY A 122 -15.92 -34.96 -8.07
CA GLY A 122 -15.88 -36.19 -7.26
C GLY A 122 -14.80 -36.38 -6.17
N ALA A 123 -15.28 -36.33 -4.92
CA ALA A 123 -15.15 -37.37 -3.89
C ALA A 123 -13.77 -37.78 -3.29
N ALA A 124 -13.62 -37.42 -2.01
CA ALA A 124 -13.49 -38.32 -0.85
C ALA A 124 -12.19 -39.14 -0.57
N ARG A 125 -11.73 -38.96 0.68
CA ARG A 125 -11.05 -39.91 1.61
C ARG A 125 -9.55 -40.23 1.38
N LYS A 126 -8.71 -39.82 2.35
CA LYS A 126 -8.16 -40.63 3.47
C LYS A 126 -6.92 -39.94 4.10
N ARG A 127 -6.96 -39.70 5.42
CA ARG A 127 -5.79 -39.72 6.34
C ARG A 127 -5.82 -41.09 7.08
N PRO A 128 -4.83 -41.52 7.89
CA PRO A 128 -3.53 -40.92 8.25
C PRO A 128 -2.34 -41.92 8.17
N ALA A 129 -1.10 -41.44 8.33
CA ALA A 129 -0.03 -42.23 8.95
C ALA A 129 1.04 -41.31 9.59
N THR A 130 1.31 -41.61 10.84
CA THR A 130 2.31 -41.09 11.77
C THR A 130 3.76 -41.34 11.31
N ALA A 131 4.61 -40.32 11.39
CA ALA A 131 6.08 -40.49 11.43
C ALA A 131 6.69 -39.44 12.39
N ALA A 132 7.62 -39.93 13.21
CA ALA A 132 8.21 -39.32 14.41
C ALA A 132 9.05 -38.04 14.17
N PRO A 133 9.36 -37.25 15.23
CA PRO A 133 10.01 -35.95 15.08
C PRO A 133 11.53 -36.07 14.90
N GLY A 134 12.02 -35.54 13.77
CA GLY A 134 13.44 -35.27 13.55
C GLY A 134 13.91 -34.02 14.30
N LYS A 135 15.09 -34.10 14.91
CA LYS A 135 15.78 -33.06 15.71
C LYS A 135 15.82 -31.67 15.03
N PRO A 136 15.77 -30.57 15.79
CA PRO A 136 15.80 -29.22 15.23
C PRO A 136 17.18 -28.90 14.64
N ARG A 137 17.21 -28.55 13.35
CA ARG A 137 18.37 -27.97 12.68
C ARG A 137 18.50 -26.52 13.12
N THR A 138 19.58 -26.20 13.82
CA THR A 138 19.96 -24.83 14.16
C THR A 138 20.39 -24.09 12.88
N SER A 139 19.48 -23.37 12.23
CA SER A 139 19.90 -22.35 11.25
C SER A 139 19.93 -21.00 11.93
N LYS A 140 21.14 -20.58 12.27
CA LYS A 140 21.52 -19.20 12.51
C LYS A 140 21.11 -18.40 11.26
N ARG A 141 19.98 -17.69 11.33
CA ARG A 141 19.59 -16.71 10.31
C ARG A 141 19.86 -15.35 10.92
N GLU A 142 20.87 -14.71 10.36
CA GLU A 142 21.37 -13.41 10.75
C GLU A 142 20.25 -12.37 10.63
N ASP A 143 20.15 -11.55 11.67
CA ASP A 143 19.23 -10.45 11.82
C ASP A 143 19.38 -9.42 10.68
N TRP A 144 18.34 -9.33 9.84
CA TRP A 144 18.06 -8.18 8.98
C TRP A 144 16.56 -7.85 9.05
#